data_AF-A0A1G0LIG7-F1
#
_entry.id   AF-A0A1G0LIG7-F1
#
_cell.length_a   1.000
_cell.length_b   1.000
_cell.length_c   1.000
_cell.angle_alpha   90.00
_cell.angle_beta   90.00
_cell.angle_gamma   90.00
#
_symmetry.space_group_name_H-M   'P 1'
#
loop_
_entity.id
_entity.type
_entity.pdbx_description
1 polymer ?
#
loop_
_entity_poly.entity_id
_entity_poly.type
_entity_poly.pdbx_seq_one_letter_code
_entity_poly.pdbx_strand_id
1 'polypeptide(L)'
;MKRLGQISPRTILAGTFAVFLLPVVMVGLFPAQLDTVIEKSTYLVFHNVAEFFSIMVSLSVFSMGWFTFEQSRDRHALFLGTAFLAVGLLDFMHTMSNAAMPAFISPNSTNKSTQFWLAARLFDSTALLASAFVYPESKTRWLSKKALLTSALTATGLAFTGIVFFPSYLPATARGSDSPH
;
A
#
# COMPACT_ATOMS: atom_id res chain seq x y z
N MET A 1 -16.67 -26.79 -28.12
CA MET A 1 -15.74 -25.66 -27.85
C MET A 1 -16.28 -24.35 -28.42
N LYS A 2 -17.47 -23.92 -28.00
CA LYS A 2 -18.10 -22.62 -28.34
C LYS A 2 -18.55 -22.00 -27.01
N ARG A 3 -18.44 -20.67 -26.86
CA ARG A 3 -18.97 -19.80 -25.77
C ARG A 3 -17.98 -19.20 -24.73
N LEU A 4 -16.82 -18.72 -25.15
CA LEU A 4 -16.11 -17.65 -24.38
C LEU A 4 -16.04 -16.31 -25.13
N GLY A 5 -16.57 -16.21 -26.35
CA GLY A 5 -16.41 -15.04 -27.23
C GLY A 5 -17.54 -13.99 -27.19
N GLN A 6 -18.50 -14.04 -26.26
CA GLN A 6 -19.64 -13.08 -26.24
C GLN A 6 -20.09 -12.66 -24.84
N ILE A 7 -19.21 -12.65 -23.84
CA ILE A 7 -19.57 -12.05 -22.54
C ILE A 7 -19.41 -10.54 -22.67
N SER A 8 -20.48 -9.78 -22.43
CA SER A 8 -20.42 -8.32 -22.51
C SER A 8 -19.48 -7.76 -21.44
N PRO A 9 -18.72 -6.67 -21.71
CA PRO A 9 -17.84 -6.06 -20.70
C PRO A 9 -18.57 -5.70 -19.40
N ARG A 10 -19.85 -5.35 -19.49
CA ARG A 10 -20.71 -5.08 -18.32
C ARG A 10 -20.96 -6.33 -17.48
N THR A 11 -21.17 -7.47 -18.12
CA THR A 11 -21.34 -8.76 -17.44
C THR A 11 -20.05 -9.21 -16.78
N ILE A 12 -18.89 -8.98 -17.42
CA ILE A 12 -17.58 -9.25 -16.81
C ILE A 12 -17.40 -8.36 -15.58
N LEU A 13 -17.64 -7.06 -15.71
CA LEU A 13 -17.49 -6.12 -14.59
C LEU A 13 -18.43 -6.46 -13.42
N ALA A 14 -19.70 -6.75 -13.71
CA ALA A 14 -20.66 -7.14 -12.68
C ALA A 14 -20.29 -8.46 -12.00
N GLY A 15 -19.83 -9.46 -12.77
CA GLY A 15 -19.34 -10.73 -12.24
C GLY A 15 -18.12 -10.53 -11.33
N THR A 16 -17.14 -9.74 -11.78
CA THR A 16 -15.97 -9.38 -10.98
C THR A 16 -16.36 -8.69 -9.68
N PHE A 17 -17.26 -7.70 -9.74
CA PHE A 17 -17.75 -7.01 -8.54
C PHE A 17 -18.46 -7.96 -7.57
N ALA A 18 -19.30 -8.86 -8.08
CA ALA A 18 -19.99 -9.86 -7.25
C ALA A 18 -19.00 -10.82 -6.57
N VAL A 19 -17.95 -11.25 -7.27
CA VAL A 19 -16.88 -12.09 -6.69
C VAL A 19 -16.14 -11.35 -5.57
N PHE A 20 -15.84 -10.06 -5.74
CA PHE A 20 -15.19 -9.27 -4.70
C PHE A 20 -16.10 -8.97 -3.49
N LEU A 21 -17.43 -8.94 -3.67
CA LEU A 21 -18.37 -8.80 -2.57
C LEU A 21 -18.63 -10.11 -1.81
N LEU A 22 -18.40 -11.26 -2.43
CA LEU A 22 -18.69 -12.57 -1.84
C LEU A 22 -18.04 -12.77 -0.46
N PRO A 23 -16.76 -12.44 -0.21
CA PRO A 23 -16.17 -12.59 1.11
C PRO A 23 -16.87 -11.75 2.19
N VAL A 24 -17.28 -10.53 1.85
CA VAL A 24 -18.00 -9.63 2.77
C VAL A 24 -19.36 -10.23 3.14
N VAL A 25 -20.09 -10.75 2.15
CA VAL A 25 -21.37 -11.41 2.37
C VAL A 25 -21.18 -12.69 3.21
N MET A 26 -20.16 -13.49 2.94
CA MET A 26 -19.87 -14.71 3.69
C MET A 26 -19.58 -14.44 5.17
N VAL A 27 -18.76 -13.42 5.47
CA VAL A 27 -18.49 -13.00 6.86
C VAL A 27 -19.78 -12.55 7.56
N GLY A 28 -20.63 -11.77 6.88
CA GLY A 28 -21.91 -11.32 7.45
C GLY A 28 -22.92 -12.45 7.70
N LEU A 29 -22.90 -13.51 6.89
CA LEU A 29 -23.84 -14.64 7.01
C LEU A 29 -23.36 -15.73 7.97
N PHE A 30 -22.04 -15.88 8.15
CA PHE A 30 -21.43 -16.97 8.94
C PHE A 30 -20.43 -16.45 9.99
N PRO A 31 -20.80 -15.49 10.85
CA PRO A 31 -19.87 -14.92 11.83
C PRO A 31 -19.37 -15.97 12.82
N ALA A 32 -20.22 -16.90 13.25
CA ALA A 32 -19.85 -17.94 14.21
C ALA A 32 -18.75 -18.89 13.71
N GLN A 33 -18.59 -19.04 12.40
CA GLN A 33 -17.59 -19.90 11.78
C GLN A 33 -16.33 -19.12 11.36
N LEU A 34 -16.44 -17.80 11.18
CA LEU A 34 -15.40 -16.96 10.59
C LEU A 34 -14.75 -15.97 11.58
N ASP A 35 -15.45 -15.58 12.65
CA ASP A 35 -14.89 -14.73 13.73
C ASP A 35 -14.09 -15.58 14.74
N THR A 36 -12.98 -16.15 14.29
CA THR A 36 -12.04 -16.84 15.18
C THR A 36 -11.03 -15.87 15.79
N VAL A 37 -10.85 -15.93 17.11
CA VAL A 37 -9.82 -15.15 17.80
C VAL A 37 -8.46 -15.82 17.60
N ILE A 38 -7.58 -15.15 16.87
CA ILE A 38 -6.18 -15.58 16.71
C ILE A 38 -5.38 -15.04 17.90
N GLU A 39 -4.52 -15.88 18.46
CA GLU A 39 -3.62 -15.50 19.54
C GLU A 39 -2.64 -14.40 19.08
N LYS A 40 -2.40 -13.40 19.94
CA LYS A 40 -1.76 -12.13 19.56
C LYS A 40 -0.35 -12.32 18.99
N SER A 41 0.44 -13.25 19.52
CA SER A 41 1.79 -13.49 19.01
C SER A 41 1.77 -14.16 17.64
N THR A 42 0.89 -15.14 17.43
CA THR A 42 0.67 -15.78 16.13
C THR A 42 0.22 -14.76 15.07
N TYR A 43 -0.73 -13.89 15.42
CA TYR A 43 -1.16 -12.80 14.54
C TYR A 43 -0.01 -11.86 14.18
N LEU A 44 0.82 -11.47 15.15
CA LEU A 44 1.94 -10.56 14.92
C LEU A 44 2.99 -11.15 13.97
N VAL A 45 3.30 -12.44 14.11
CA VAL A 45 4.23 -13.13 13.19
C VAL A 45 3.67 -13.11 11.77
N PHE A 46 2.40 -13.50 11.60
CA PHE A 46 1.76 -13.48 10.29
C PHE A 46 1.71 -12.07 9.69
N HIS A 47 1.33 -11.06 10.49
CA HIS A 47 1.29 -9.66 10.08
C HIS A 47 2.66 -9.20 9.58
N ASN A 48 3.73 -9.41 10.36
CA ASN A 48 5.07 -9.00 9.95
C ASN A 48 5.52 -9.71 8.67
N VAL A 49 5.26 -11.01 8.52
CA VAL A 49 5.59 -11.74 7.29
C VAL A 49 4.83 -11.17 6.09
N ALA A 50 3.55 -10.85 6.25
CA ALA A 50 2.73 -10.24 5.20
C ALA A 50 3.25 -8.84 4.81
N GLU A 51 3.64 -8.02 5.79
CA GLU A 51 4.24 -6.70 5.54
C GLU A 51 5.62 -6.81 4.86
N PHE A 52 6.48 -7.72 5.30
CA PHE A 52 7.77 -7.93 4.63
C PHE A 52 7.58 -8.40 3.19
N PHE A 53 6.62 -9.30 2.95
CA PHE A 53 6.28 -9.75 1.61
C PHE A 53 5.80 -8.58 0.73
N SER A 54 4.88 -7.74 1.22
CA SER A 54 4.39 -6.57 0.47
C SER A 54 5.51 -5.57 0.16
N ILE A 55 6.39 -5.29 1.12
CA ILE A 55 7.57 -4.43 0.93
C ILE A 55 8.48 -5.01 -0.17
N MET A 56 8.77 -6.32 -0.13
CA MET A 56 9.61 -6.96 -1.16
C MET A 56 8.98 -6.89 -2.55
N VAL A 57 7.66 -7.07 -2.67
CA VAL A 57 6.95 -6.90 -3.93
C VAL A 57 7.06 -5.46 -4.42
N SER A 58 6.81 -4.47 -3.56
CA SER A 58 6.92 -3.04 -3.89
C SER A 58 8.33 -2.67 -4.38
N LEU A 59 9.38 -3.12 -3.69
CA LEU A 59 10.76 -2.90 -4.12
C LEU A 59 11.11 -3.63 -5.42
N SER A 60 10.49 -4.79 -5.69
CA SER A 60 10.66 -5.53 -6.95
C SER A 60 10.02 -4.77 -8.12
N VAL A 61 8.81 -4.23 -7.93
CA VAL A 61 8.13 -3.37 -8.93
C VAL A 61 8.96 -2.12 -9.21
N PHE A 62 9.50 -1.47 -8.17
CA PHE A 62 10.44 -0.36 -8.34
C PHE A 62 11.66 -0.76 -9.15
N SER A 63 12.32 -1.85 -8.76
CA SER A 63 13.54 -2.33 -9.42
C SER A 63 13.30 -2.60 -10.90
N MET A 64 12.21 -3.30 -11.23
CA MET A 64 11.85 -3.60 -12.61
C MET A 64 11.59 -2.32 -13.42
N GLY A 65 10.77 -1.40 -12.91
CA GLY A 65 10.46 -0.15 -13.62
C GLY A 65 11.67 0.77 -13.76
N TRP A 66 12.54 0.83 -12.75
CA TRP A 66 13.68 1.74 -12.72
C TRP A 66 14.85 1.28 -13.59
N PHE A 67 15.22 0.00 -13.49
CA PHE A 67 16.39 -0.54 -14.18
C PHE A 67 16.11 -0.86 -15.66
N THR A 68 14.89 -1.28 -16.01
CA THR A 68 14.57 -1.55 -17.43
C THR A 68 14.26 -0.29 -18.24
N PHE A 69 14.08 0.86 -17.59
CA PHE A 69 13.71 2.12 -18.25
C PHE A 69 14.70 2.56 -19.34
N GLU A 70 16.01 2.37 -19.16
CA GLU A 70 16.99 2.84 -20.15
C GLU A 70 16.81 2.15 -21.52
N GLN A 71 16.35 0.90 -21.49
CA GLN A 71 16.13 0.07 -22.67
C GLN A 71 14.69 0.16 -23.18
N SER A 72 13.70 0.09 -22.29
CA SER A 72 12.28 0.12 -22.68
C SER A 72 11.79 1.52 -23.05
N ARG A 73 12.36 2.57 -22.44
CA ARG A 73 11.87 3.95 -22.49
C ARG A 73 10.40 4.12 -22.07
N ASP A 74 9.84 3.11 -21.41
CA ASP A 74 8.47 3.12 -20.91
C ASP A 74 8.36 3.97 -19.64
N ARG A 75 7.80 5.17 -19.79
CA ARG A 75 7.60 6.09 -18.67
C ARG A 75 6.45 5.73 -17.76
N HIS A 76 5.48 4.95 -18.23
CA HIS A 76 4.41 4.44 -17.38
C HIS A 76 4.99 3.40 -16.41
N ALA A 77 5.81 2.47 -16.90
CA ALA A 77 6.54 1.52 -16.05
C ALA A 77 7.49 2.21 -15.07
N LEU A 78 8.20 3.26 -15.51
CA LEU A 78 9.05 4.06 -14.63
C LEU A 78 8.25 4.77 -13.53
N PHE A 79 7.11 5.38 -13.90
CA PHE A 79 6.21 6.05 -12.97
C PHE A 79 5.67 5.09 -11.91
N LEU A 80 5.09 3.95 -12.31
CA LEU A 80 4.62 2.95 -11.35
C LEU A 80 5.77 2.43 -10.49
N GLY A 81 6.91 2.06 -11.10
CA GLY A 81 8.06 1.59 -10.36
C GLY A 81 8.47 2.57 -9.25
N THR A 82 8.64 3.85 -9.59
CA THR A 82 9.02 4.88 -8.61
C THR A 82 7.92 5.17 -7.57
N ALA A 83 6.64 5.06 -7.92
CA ALA A 83 5.56 5.15 -6.95
C ALA A 83 5.62 4.01 -5.92
N PHE A 84 5.86 2.78 -6.37
CA PHE A 84 5.99 1.61 -5.48
C PHE A 84 7.23 1.66 -4.58
N LEU A 85 8.26 2.46 -4.91
CA LEU A 85 9.33 2.77 -3.96
C LEU A 85 8.78 3.52 -2.73
N ALA A 86 7.97 4.56 -2.94
CA ALA A 86 7.37 5.30 -1.84
C ALA A 86 6.41 4.43 -1.02
N VAL A 87 5.59 3.61 -1.68
CA VAL A 87 4.70 2.63 -1.01
C VAL A 87 5.51 1.68 -0.12
N GLY A 88 6.56 1.05 -0.66
CA GLY A 88 7.41 0.13 0.10
C GLY A 88 8.13 0.79 1.28
N LEU A 89 8.57 2.04 1.13
CA LEU A 89 9.16 2.80 2.25
C LEU A 89 8.13 3.14 3.32
N LEU A 90 6.90 3.51 2.95
CA LEU A 90 5.82 3.79 3.90
C LEU A 90 5.35 2.52 4.63
N ASP A 91 5.23 1.38 3.93
CA ASP A 91 4.91 0.08 4.52
C ASP A 91 6.02 -0.39 5.48
N PHE A 92 7.28 -0.11 5.17
CA PHE A 92 8.38 -0.34 6.10
C PHE A 92 8.23 0.52 7.36
N MET A 93 7.91 1.81 7.24
CA MET A 93 7.68 2.68 8.40
C MET A 93 6.45 2.26 9.21
N HIS A 94 5.40 1.77 8.56
CA HIS A 94 4.23 1.17 9.20
C HIS A 94 4.62 -0.01 10.10
N THR A 95 5.39 -0.95 9.52
CA THR A 95 5.88 -2.15 10.21
C THR A 95 6.74 -1.76 11.42
N MET A 96 7.71 -0.87 11.22
CA MET A 96 8.63 -0.42 12.29
C MET A 96 7.94 0.42 13.37
N SER A 97 6.77 1.00 13.08
CA SER A 97 5.99 1.81 14.02
C SER A 97 4.97 1.00 14.83
N ASN A 98 4.91 -0.32 14.64
CA ASN A 98 3.97 -1.20 15.31
C ASN A 98 4.17 -1.16 16.85
N ALA A 99 3.08 -1.09 17.60
CA ALA A 99 3.09 -1.01 19.07
C ALA A 99 3.71 -2.25 19.75
N ALA A 100 3.74 -3.39 19.06
CA ALA A 100 4.37 -4.60 19.57
C ALA A 100 5.91 -4.64 19.38
N MET A 101 6.50 -3.62 18.77
CA MET A 101 7.95 -3.50 18.57
C MET A 101 8.57 -2.41 19.46
N PRO A 102 9.88 -2.51 19.79
CA PRO A 102 10.61 -1.44 20.44
C PRO A 102 10.48 -0.11 19.69
N ALA A 103 10.62 1.01 20.42
CA ALA A 103 10.47 2.34 19.85
C ALA A 103 11.39 2.55 18.63
N PHE A 104 10.82 3.02 17.52
CA PHE A 104 11.55 3.39 16.33
C PHE A 104 11.48 4.91 16.14
N ILE A 105 12.61 5.60 16.40
CA ILE A 105 12.81 7.06 16.40
C ILE A 105 12.01 7.81 17.49
N SER A 106 10.73 7.50 17.65
CA SER A 106 9.82 7.98 18.70
C SER A 106 9.00 6.80 19.25
N PRO A 107 8.31 6.94 20.41
CA PRO A 107 7.47 5.88 20.95
C PRO A 107 6.48 5.33 19.91
N ASN A 108 6.40 4.01 19.82
CA ASN A 108 5.49 3.34 18.90
C ASN A 108 4.10 3.25 19.50
N SER A 109 3.10 3.30 18.63
CA SER A 109 1.69 3.18 18.99
C SER A 109 0.89 2.63 17.83
N THR A 110 -0.26 2.03 18.12
CA THR A 110 -1.20 1.56 17.09
C THR A 110 -1.62 2.70 16.18
N ASN A 111 -1.81 3.90 16.74
CA ASN A 111 -2.15 5.09 15.96
C ASN A 111 -1.03 5.46 14.97
N LYS A 112 0.24 5.56 15.44
CA LYS A 112 1.39 5.87 14.57
C LYS A 112 1.53 4.87 13.43
N SER A 113 1.46 3.57 13.74
CA SER A 113 1.50 2.50 12.74
C SER A 113 0.35 2.65 11.73
N THR A 114 -0.89 2.88 12.21
CA THR A 114 -2.07 3.05 11.34
C THR A 114 -1.96 4.29 10.43
N GLN A 115 -1.38 5.39 10.92
CA GLN A 115 -1.14 6.59 10.09
C GLN A 115 -0.21 6.28 8.89
N PHE A 116 0.87 5.53 9.12
CA PHE A 116 1.77 5.12 8.05
C PHE A 116 1.08 4.20 7.05
N TRP A 117 0.30 3.24 7.53
CA TRP A 117 -0.49 2.36 6.67
C TRP A 117 -1.47 3.15 5.79
N LEU A 118 -2.22 4.08 6.38
CA LEU A 118 -3.15 4.93 5.64
C LEU A 118 -2.42 5.79 4.62
N ALA A 119 -1.28 6.38 4.98
CA ALA A 119 -0.44 7.15 4.07
C ALA A 119 0.02 6.30 2.88
N ALA A 120 0.47 5.06 3.12
CA ALA A 120 0.86 4.12 2.07
C ALA A 120 -0.30 3.84 1.11
N ARG A 121 -1.51 3.55 1.62
CA ARG A 121 -2.68 3.23 0.80
C ARG A 121 -3.24 4.42 0.02
N LEU A 122 -3.23 5.60 0.63
CA LEU A 122 -3.60 6.83 -0.08
C LEU A 122 -2.59 7.14 -1.19
N PHE A 123 -1.30 6.96 -0.93
CA PHE A 123 -0.27 7.15 -1.94
C PHE A 123 -0.40 6.12 -3.08
N ASP A 124 -0.57 4.85 -2.76
CA ASP A 124 -0.74 3.77 -3.73
C ASP A 124 -1.98 3.98 -4.61
N SER A 125 -3.15 4.21 -4.00
CA SER A 125 -4.39 4.43 -4.74
C SER A 125 -4.34 5.68 -5.64
N THR A 126 -3.73 6.77 -5.16
CA THR A 126 -3.55 7.98 -5.97
C THR A 126 -2.54 7.79 -7.09
N ALA A 127 -1.46 7.03 -6.86
CA ALA A 127 -0.49 6.67 -7.89
C ALA A 127 -1.12 5.77 -8.96
N LEU A 128 -1.89 4.76 -8.58
CA LEU A 128 -2.60 3.89 -9.52
C LEU A 128 -3.68 4.64 -10.31
N LEU A 129 -4.38 5.60 -9.68
CA LEU A 129 -5.30 6.47 -10.42
C LEU A 129 -4.55 7.38 -11.39
N ALA A 130 -3.44 7.97 -10.95
CA ALA A 130 -2.61 8.83 -11.80
C ALA A 130 -1.98 8.05 -12.96
N SER A 131 -1.60 6.78 -12.77
CA SER A 131 -0.99 5.96 -13.81
C SER A 131 -1.93 5.74 -15.00
N ALA A 132 -3.25 5.73 -14.79
CA ALA A 132 -4.24 5.67 -15.86
C ALA A 132 -4.13 6.83 -16.86
N PHE A 133 -3.49 7.94 -16.48
CA PHE A 133 -3.25 9.10 -17.32
C PHE A 133 -1.79 9.23 -17.79
N VAL A 134 -0.92 8.29 -17.40
CA VAL A 134 0.49 8.26 -17.80
C VAL A 134 0.65 7.30 -18.98
N TYR A 135 1.06 7.82 -20.13
CA TYR A 135 1.31 7.01 -21.32
C TYR A 135 2.80 6.65 -21.46
N PRO A 136 3.16 5.43 -21.91
CA PRO A 136 4.55 4.98 -22.07
C PRO A 136 5.43 5.97 -22.85
N GLU A 137 4.92 6.49 -23.96
CA GLU A 137 5.64 7.38 -24.89
C GLU A 137 5.65 8.87 -24.48
N SER A 138 5.04 9.22 -23.33
CA SER A 138 4.82 10.61 -22.92
C SER A 138 6.13 11.41 -22.80
N LYS A 139 6.31 12.53 -23.49
CA LYS A 139 7.58 13.29 -23.41
C LYS A 139 7.64 14.32 -22.27
N THR A 140 6.76 14.23 -21.27
CA THR A 140 6.65 15.27 -20.25
C THR A 140 7.83 15.27 -19.27
N ARG A 141 8.37 16.47 -18.98
CA ARG A 141 9.57 16.68 -18.13
C ARG A 141 9.47 16.14 -16.69
N TRP A 142 8.25 16.08 -16.13
CA TRP A 142 8.04 15.59 -14.76
C TRP A 142 8.12 14.06 -14.66
N LEU A 143 8.01 13.34 -15.79
CA LEU A 143 8.21 11.89 -15.88
C LEU A 143 9.68 11.51 -16.09
N SER A 144 10.62 12.37 -15.66
CA SER A 144 12.05 12.04 -15.68
C SER A 144 12.43 11.25 -14.44
N LYS A 145 13.41 10.35 -14.56
CA LYS A 145 13.97 9.57 -13.43
C LYS A 145 14.23 10.42 -12.19
N LYS A 146 14.90 11.57 -12.39
CA LYS A 146 15.23 12.49 -11.29
C LYS A 146 13.98 13.05 -10.64
N ALA A 147 13.05 13.61 -11.42
CA ALA A 147 11.83 14.22 -10.89
C ALA A 147 10.98 13.21 -10.12
N LEU A 148 10.76 12.02 -10.69
CA LEU A 148 9.98 10.96 -10.06
C LEU A 148 10.62 10.49 -8.76
N LEU A 149 11.92 10.18 -8.76
CA LEU A 149 12.64 9.78 -7.55
C LEU A 149 12.59 10.86 -6.47
N THR A 150 12.85 12.12 -6.84
CA THR A 150 12.76 13.23 -5.87
C THR A 150 11.36 13.36 -5.30
N SER A 151 10.31 13.23 -6.13
CA SER A 151 8.93 13.33 -5.66
C SER A 151 8.56 12.19 -4.70
N ALA A 152 8.98 10.95 -5.00
CA ALA A 152 8.73 9.79 -4.17
C ALA A 152 9.43 9.92 -2.79
N LEU A 153 10.70 10.32 -2.79
CA LEU A 153 11.46 10.51 -1.56
C LEU A 153 10.96 11.70 -0.75
N THR A 154 10.61 12.82 -1.39
CA THR A 154 10.04 13.98 -0.71
C THR A 154 8.67 13.64 -0.10
N ALA A 155 7.77 12.98 -0.84
CA ALA A 155 6.47 12.57 -0.31
C ALA A 155 6.61 11.64 0.90
N THR A 156 7.49 10.63 0.79
CA THR A 156 7.80 9.71 1.89
C THR A 156 8.39 10.46 3.09
N GLY A 157 9.35 11.36 2.85
CA GLY A 157 9.98 12.16 3.91
C GLY A 157 9.03 13.12 4.61
N LEU A 158 8.09 13.73 3.88
CA LEU A 158 7.05 14.58 4.44
C LEU A 158 6.08 13.77 5.29
N ALA A 159 5.63 12.61 4.81
CA ALA A 159 4.77 11.71 5.57
C ALA A 159 5.46 11.24 6.86
N PHE A 160 6.71 10.79 6.75
CA PHE A 160 7.54 10.42 7.90
C PHE A 160 7.66 11.57 8.91
N THR A 161 8.00 12.77 8.43
CA THR A 161 8.19 13.93 9.31
C THR A 161 6.89 14.32 10.01
N GLY A 162 5.78 14.38 9.26
CA GLY A 162 4.47 14.71 9.80
C GLY A 162 3.99 13.70 10.85
N ILE A 163 4.11 12.41 10.56
CA ILE A 163 3.64 11.35 11.46
C ILE A 163 4.51 11.24 12.72
N VAL A 164 5.83 11.36 12.59
CA VAL A 164 6.77 11.15 13.71
C VAL A 164 6.87 12.38 14.61
N PHE A 165 6.99 13.58 14.03
CA PHE A 165 7.30 14.81 14.78
C PHE A 165 6.10 15.72 14.99
N PHE A 166 5.04 15.57 14.20
CA PHE A 166 3.82 16.40 14.27
C PHE A 166 2.53 15.58 14.47
N PRO A 167 2.51 14.55 15.34
CA PRO A 167 1.36 13.65 15.47
C PRO A 167 0.09 14.37 15.96
N SER A 168 0.22 15.51 16.66
CA SER A 168 -0.91 16.30 17.17
C SER A 168 -1.76 16.97 16.08
N TYR A 169 -1.21 17.14 14.87
CA TYR A 169 -1.95 17.69 13.73
C TYR A 169 -2.70 16.61 12.94
N LEU A 170 -2.45 15.34 13.22
CA LEU A 170 -3.09 14.22 12.56
C LEU A 170 -4.31 13.75 13.36
N PRO A 171 -5.41 13.38 12.70
CA PRO A 171 -6.57 12.84 13.38
C PRO A 171 -6.22 11.50 14.04
N ALA A 172 -6.76 11.22 15.22
CA ALA A 172 -6.63 9.90 15.83
C ALA A 172 -7.39 8.86 14.99
N THR A 173 -6.65 7.95 14.35
CA THR A 173 -7.20 6.88 13.48
C THR A 173 -7.29 5.54 14.20
N ALA A 174 -6.54 5.37 15.29
CA ALA A 174 -6.73 4.28 16.24
C ALA A 174 -6.72 4.84 17.65
N ARG A 175 -7.70 4.45 18.47
CA ARG A 175 -7.63 4.67 19.93
C ARG A 175 -6.61 3.66 20.47
N GLY A 176 -5.61 4.15 21.20
CA GLY A 176 -4.67 3.29 21.89
C GLY A 176 -5.44 2.36 22.82
N SER A 177 -5.27 1.05 22.65
CA SER A 177 -5.44 0.12 23.77
C SER A 177 -4.23 0.28 24.69
N ASP A 178 -4.12 1.44 25.34
CA ASP A 178 -3.17 1.67 26.42
C ASP A 178 -3.73 1.04 27.70
N SER A 179 -4.20 -0.21 27.62
CA SER A 179 -4.53 -1.01 28.79
C SER A 179 -3.28 -1.80 29.17
N PRO A 180 -2.67 -1.52 30.34
CA PRO A 180 -1.58 -2.32 30.86
C PRO A 180 -2.15 -3.64 31.39
N HIS A 181 -2.12 -4.68 30.56
CA HIS A 181 -2.27 -6.08 31.01
C HIS A 181 -1.27 -6.95 30.27
#